data_AF-A0AAU6KPV1-F1
#
_entry.id   AF-A0AAU6KPV1-F1
#
_cell.length_a   1.000
_cell.length_b   1.000
_cell.length_c   1.000
_cell.angle_alpha   90.00
_cell.angle_beta   90.00
_cell.angle_gamma   90.00
#
_symmetry.space_group_name_H-M   'P 1'
#
loop_
_entity.id
_entity.type
_entity.pdbx_description
1 polymer ?
#
loop_
_entity_poly.entity_id
_entity_poly.type
_entity_poly.pdbx_seq_one_letter_code
_entity_poly.pdbx_strand_id
1 'polypeptide(L)'
;MTGDVHRHRVGVTRLGPLPHGYVHGDFQERNWLLDTGPGRLAVVDLERARPHAVVFDMVLLACGPWVGRPDLRAAFFEGYGRELTDKEERSLRCLSALDAASTISWGVPHHDPEIVERGRATLARLERGDPG
;
A
#
# COMPACT_ATOMS: atom_id res chain seq x y z
N MET A 1 26.96 -4.07 -1.57
CA MET A 1 27.53 -4.20 -0.20
C MET A 1 26.34 -4.31 0.74
N THR A 2 26.33 -5.39 1.51
CA THR A 2 25.19 -6.01 2.21
C THR A 2 24.66 -5.17 3.37
N GLY A 3 23.33 -5.07 3.50
CA GLY A 3 22.62 -4.49 4.66
C GLY A 3 21.34 -3.79 4.18
N ASP A 4 20.12 -4.05 4.63
CA ASP A 4 19.69 -4.63 5.90
C ASP A 4 18.20 -4.99 5.74
N VAL A 5 17.88 -6.28 5.61
CA VAL A 5 16.55 -6.85 5.29
C VAL A 5 15.61 -6.87 6.52
N HIS A 6 15.77 -5.97 7.51
CA HIS A 6 15.13 -6.14 8.83
C HIS A 6 14.58 -4.89 9.54
N ARG A 7 14.00 -3.94 8.81
CA ARG A 7 13.25 -2.81 9.41
C ARG A 7 11.91 -2.69 8.69
N HIS A 8 10.76 -3.10 9.22
CA HIS A 8 10.13 -2.64 10.45
C HIS A 8 9.27 -3.74 11.10
N ARG A 9 9.75 -4.32 12.20
CA ARG A 9 8.96 -5.26 13.02
C ARG A 9 8.80 -4.72 14.45
N VAL A 10 8.17 -3.56 14.63
CA VAL A 10 7.48 -3.18 15.88
C VAL A 10 6.42 -2.13 15.54
N GLY A 11 5.14 -2.42 15.84
CA GLY A 11 4.09 -1.39 15.81
C GLY A 11 2.65 -1.82 15.54
N VAL A 12 2.29 -3.11 15.45
CA VAL A 12 0.87 -3.52 15.26
C VAL A 12 0.48 -4.62 16.26
N THR A 13 0.52 -4.30 17.56
CA THR A 13 0.08 -5.22 18.63
C THR A 13 -1.34 -4.91 19.13
N ARG A 14 -2.10 -4.03 18.46
CA ARG A 14 -3.46 -3.62 18.91
C ARG A 14 -4.61 -3.95 17.95
N LEU A 15 -4.33 -4.38 16.73
CA LEU A 15 -5.34 -4.81 15.78
C LEU A 15 -5.32 -6.34 15.88
N GLY A 16 -6.31 -7.03 16.49
CA GLY A 16 -6.29 -8.52 16.57
C GLY A 16 -6.05 -9.22 15.21
N PRO A 17 -6.21 -10.54 15.02
CA PRO A 17 -5.81 -11.19 13.76
C PRO A 17 -6.53 -10.58 12.54
N LEU A 18 -5.77 -10.01 11.61
CA LEU A 18 -6.27 -9.57 10.30
C LEU A 18 -6.36 -10.79 9.38
N PRO A 19 -7.17 -10.75 8.30
CA PRO A 19 -7.08 -11.76 7.26
C PRO A 19 -5.64 -11.85 6.75
N HIS A 20 -5.07 -13.06 6.81
CA HIS A 20 -3.71 -13.35 6.40
C HIS A 20 -3.70 -14.16 5.12
N GLY A 21 -2.74 -13.87 4.26
CA GLY A 21 -2.53 -14.57 2.99
C GLY A 21 -1.14 -14.26 2.44
N TYR A 22 -0.87 -14.75 1.25
CA TYR A 22 0.28 -14.28 0.48
C TYR A 22 -0.05 -12.94 -0.13
N VAL A 23 0.80 -11.95 0.11
CA VAL A 23 0.73 -10.63 -0.51
C VAL A 23 1.81 -10.52 -1.57
N HIS A 24 1.59 -9.71 -2.59
CA HIS A 24 2.60 -9.34 -3.58
C HIS A 24 3.73 -8.54 -2.94
N GLY A 25 3.39 -7.61 -2.03
CA GLY A 25 4.34 -6.78 -1.32
C GLY A 25 4.88 -5.58 -2.12
N ASP A 26 4.42 -5.40 -3.35
CA ASP A 26 4.70 -4.26 -4.25
C ASP A 26 3.55 -4.05 -5.25
N PHE A 27 2.31 -4.24 -4.79
CA PHE A 27 1.13 -4.32 -5.64
C PHE A 27 0.71 -2.92 -6.15
N GLN A 28 1.12 -2.57 -7.37
CA GLN A 28 0.75 -1.32 -8.03
C GLN A 28 0.87 -1.44 -9.56
N GLU A 29 0.42 -0.40 -10.28
CA GLU A 29 0.15 -0.46 -11.72
C GLU A 29 1.38 -0.80 -12.57
N ARG A 30 2.58 -0.40 -12.15
CA ARG A 30 3.81 -0.76 -12.88
C ARG A 30 4.06 -2.28 -12.94
N ASN A 31 3.45 -3.02 -12.02
CA ASN A 31 3.55 -4.48 -11.90
C ASN A 31 2.31 -5.20 -12.45
N TRP A 32 1.39 -4.46 -13.10
CA TRP A 32 0.16 -5.00 -13.68
C TRP A 32 0.25 -5.08 -15.20
N LEU A 33 -0.03 -6.26 -15.73
CA LEU A 33 -0.14 -6.50 -17.17
C LEU A 33 -1.60 -6.76 -17.50
N LEU A 34 -2.24 -5.80 -18.15
CA LEU A 34 -3.62 -5.92 -18.61
C LEU A 34 -3.64 -6.31 -20.08
N ASP A 35 -4.16 -7.51 -20.36
CA ASP A 35 -4.52 -7.91 -21.72
C ASP A 35 -5.92 -7.38 -22.04
N THR A 36 -5.97 -6.30 -22.82
CA THR A 36 -7.21 -5.59 -23.18
C THR A 36 -8.12 -6.36 -24.12
N GLY A 37 -7.66 -7.46 -24.72
CA GLY A 37 -8.50 -8.32 -25.55
C GLY A 37 -9.46 -9.17 -24.70
N PRO A 38 -8.99 -10.28 -24.09
CA PRO A 38 -9.77 -11.14 -23.21
C PRO A 38 -10.03 -10.55 -21.81
N GLY A 39 -9.52 -9.36 -21.48
CA GLY A 39 -9.73 -8.72 -20.17
C GLY A 39 -9.02 -9.43 -19.02
N ARG A 40 -7.77 -9.88 -19.24
CA ARG A 40 -7.00 -10.63 -18.25
C ARG A 40 -5.96 -9.74 -17.57
N LEU A 41 -5.93 -9.79 -16.25
CA LEU A 41 -4.89 -9.17 -15.44
C LEU A 41 -3.86 -10.24 -15.04
N ALA A 42 -2.59 -9.98 -15.33
CA ALA A 42 -1.46 -10.67 -14.73
C ALA A 42 -0.67 -9.69 -13.87
N VAL A 43 -0.04 -10.22 -12.81
CA VAL A 43 0.75 -9.45 -11.86
C VAL A 43 2.15 -10.05 -11.82
N VAL A 44 3.17 -9.20 -11.94
CA VAL A 44 4.57 -9.60 -12.08
C VAL A 44 5.43 -8.95 -10.99
N ASP A 45 6.69 -9.38 -10.88
CA ASP A 45 7.65 -8.89 -9.87
C ASP A 45 7.32 -9.34 -8.43
N LEU A 46 7.29 -10.65 -8.24
CA LEU A 46 6.97 -11.30 -6.96
C LEU A 46 8.14 -11.32 -5.96
N GLU A 47 9.21 -10.53 -6.16
CA GLU A 47 10.41 -10.58 -5.30
C GLU A 47 10.11 -10.22 -3.83
N ARG A 48 9.03 -9.47 -3.60
CA ARG A 48 8.58 -9.03 -2.26
C ARG A 48 7.46 -9.87 -1.69
N ALA A 49 7.03 -10.90 -2.43
CA ALA A 49 5.89 -11.70 -2.08
C ALA A 49 6.17 -12.52 -0.81
N ARG A 50 5.24 -12.47 0.14
CA ARG A 50 5.41 -13.09 1.46
C ARG A 50 4.08 -13.28 2.17
N PRO A 51 4.00 -14.14 3.20
CA PRO A 51 2.86 -14.14 4.11
C PRO A 51 2.75 -12.80 4.85
N HIS A 52 1.58 -12.16 4.77
CA HIS A 52 1.28 -10.92 5.50
C HIS A 52 -0.23 -10.75 5.67
N ALA A 53 -0.66 -9.69 6.37
CA ALA A 53 -2.05 -9.23 6.33
C ALA A 53 -2.40 -8.79 4.90
N VAL A 54 -3.51 -9.27 4.34
CA VAL A 54 -3.88 -9.06 2.92
C VAL A 54 -4.06 -7.59 2.55
N VAL A 55 -4.44 -6.75 3.51
CA VAL A 55 -4.59 -5.29 3.34
C VAL A 55 -3.28 -4.59 2.97
N PHE A 56 -2.13 -5.25 3.15
CA PHE A 56 -0.82 -4.70 2.80
C PHE A 56 -0.70 -4.37 1.31
N ASP A 57 -1.29 -5.17 0.42
CA ASP A 57 -1.27 -4.90 -1.03
C ASP A 57 -2.12 -3.69 -1.44
N MET A 58 -2.94 -3.15 -0.54
CA MET A 58 -3.74 -1.95 -0.81
C MET A 58 -3.01 -0.66 -0.44
N VAL A 59 -1.88 -0.74 0.27
CA VAL A 59 -1.17 0.43 0.80
C VAL A 59 -0.71 1.36 -0.31
N LEU A 60 -0.05 0.83 -1.35
CA LEU A 60 0.46 1.64 -2.45
C LEU A 60 -0.68 2.26 -3.27
N LEU A 61 -1.79 1.53 -3.44
CA LEU A 61 -3.00 2.02 -4.10
C LEU A 61 -3.62 3.20 -3.34
N ALA A 62 -3.77 3.06 -2.02
CA ALA A 62 -4.30 4.09 -1.15
C ALA A 62 -3.37 5.31 -0.99
N CYS A 63 -2.06 5.12 -1.15
CA CYS A 63 -1.07 6.19 -1.07
C CYS A 63 -0.91 7.00 -2.37
N GLY A 64 -1.30 6.45 -3.52
CA GLY A 64 -1.13 7.12 -4.82
C GLY A 64 -2.39 7.06 -5.69
N PRO A 65 -2.64 5.97 -6.42
CA PRO A 65 -3.67 5.90 -7.48
C PRO A 65 -5.09 6.27 -7.04
N TRP A 66 -5.47 5.97 -5.80
CA TRP A 66 -6.80 6.31 -5.28
C TRP A 66 -6.92 7.75 -4.79
N VAL A 67 -5.81 8.45 -4.61
CA VAL A 67 -5.80 9.83 -4.11
C VAL A 67 -6.54 10.75 -5.07
N GLY A 68 -7.65 11.33 -4.59
CA GLY A 68 -8.53 12.18 -5.41
C GLY A 68 -9.35 11.40 -6.44
N ARG A 69 -9.33 10.06 -6.39
CA ARG A 69 -10.02 9.13 -7.31
C ARG A 69 -10.77 8.05 -6.52
N PRO A 70 -11.80 8.43 -5.74
CA PRO A 70 -12.60 7.47 -4.98
C PRO A 70 -13.32 6.46 -5.87
N ASP A 71 -13.54 6.79 -7.15
CA ASP A 71 -14.06 5.89 -8.17
C ASP A 71 -13.14 4.70 -8.46
N LEU A 72 -11.81 4.89 -8.41
CA LEU A 72 -10.85 3.80 -8.58
C LEU A 72 -10.81 2.86 -7.37
N ARG A 73 -10.94 3.41 -6.15
CA ARG A 73 -11.11 2.60 -4.94
C ARG A 73 -12.39 1.77 -5.02
N ALA A 74 -13.50 2.39 -5.41
CA ALA A 74 -14.78 1.70 -5.56
C ALA A 74 -14.72 0.57 -6.61
N ALA A 75 -14.18 0.85 -7.80
CA ALA A 75 -14.02 -0.15 -8.86
C ALA A 75 -13.10 -1.31 -8.42
N PHE A 76 -12.05 -1.02 -7.64
CA PHE A 76 -11.19 -2.04 -7.08
C PHE A 76 -11.97 -2.97 -6.13
N PHE A 77 -12.75 -2.43 -5.19
CA PHE A 77 -13.49 -3.25 -4.23
C PHE A 77 -14.67 -4.00 -4.85
N GLU A 78 -15.28 -3.46 -5.92
CA GLU A 78 -16.24 -4.20 -6.74
C GLU A 78 -15.60 -5.47 -7.33
N GLY A 79 -14.39 -5.36 -7.88
CA GLY A 79 -13.62 -6.52 -8.37
C GLY A 79 -13.06 -7.41 -7.26
N TYR A 80 -12.70 -6.85 -6.11
CA TYR A 80 -12.18 -7.57 -4.94
C TYR A 80 -13.25 -8.44 -4.27
N GLY A 81 -14.54 -8.10 -4.46
CA GLY A 81 -15.69 -8.90 -4.02
C GLY A 81 -16.11 -8.67 -2.57
N ARG A 82 -15.48 -7.74 -1.85
CA ARG A 82 -15.91 -7.29 -0.51
C ARG A 82 -15.28 -5.95 -0.16
N GLU A 83 -15.94 -5.20 0.71
CA GLU A 83 -15.31 -4.06 1.37
C GLU A 83 -14.35 -4.51 2.50
N LEU A 84 -13.50 -3.57 2.92
CA LEU A 84 -12.71 -3.73 4.14
C LEU A 84 -13.59 -3.62 5.37
N THR A 85 -13.29 -4.43 6.38
CA THR A 85 -13.83 -4.22 7.73
C THR A 85 -13.24 -2.95 8.35
N ASP A 86 -13.91 -2.35 9.35
CA ASP A 86 -13.39 -1.18 10.07
C ASP A 86 -11.97 -1.37 10.61
N LYS A 87 -11.63 -2.62 10.94
CA LYS A 87 -10.32 -2.99 11.44
C LYS A 87 -9.27 -3.03 10.33
N GLU A 88 -9.61 -3.56 9.17
CA GLU A 88 -8.75 -3.50 7.99
C GLU A 88 -8.56 -2.04 7.53
N GLU A 89 -9.61 -1.22 7.57
CA GLU A 89 -9.52 0.22 7.28
C GLU A 89 -8.54 0.95 8.23
N ARG A 90 -8.66 0.72 9.54
CA ARG A 90 -7.69 1.25 10.51
C ARG A 90 -6.27 0.74 10.25
N SER A 91 -6.13 -0.52 9.83
CA SER A 91 -4.85 -1.13 9.52
C SER A 91 -4.23 -0.53 8.26
N LEU A 92 -5.03 -0.29 7.22
CA LEU A 92 -4.61 0.39 6.00
C LEU A 92 -4.06 1.77 6.33
N ARG A 93 -4.78 2.58 7.13
CA ARG A 93 -4.30 3.90 7.58
C ARG A 93 -2.96 3.83 8.31
N CYS A 94 -2.81 2.89 9.26
CA CYS A 94 -1.55 2.72 9.99
C CYS A 94 -0.40 2.27 9.07
N LEU A 95 -0.65 1.34 8.16
CA LEU A 95 0.35 0.86 7.21
C LEU A 95 0.73 1.92 6.19
N SER A 96 -0.21 2.73 5.71
CA SER A 96 0.06 3.89 4.84
C SER A 96 0.89 4.96 5.55
N ALA A 97 0.67 5.20 6.86
CA ALA A 97 1.53 6.10 7.62
C ALA A 97 2.97 5.56 7.75
N LEU A 98 3.12 4.26 7.97
CA LEU A 98 4.44 3.61 8.02
C LEU A 98 5.15 3.62 6.67
N ASP A 99 4.41 3.38 5.58
CA ASP A 99 4.92 3.46 4.21
C ASP A 99 5.38 4.88 3.85
N ALA A 100 4.58 5.90 4.21
CA ALA A 100 4.94 7.29 4.00
C ALA A 100 6.21 7.69 4.78
N ALA A 101 6.33 7.28 6.04
CA ALA A 101 7.52 7.50 6.84
C ALA A 101 8.76 6.80 6.24
N SER A 102 8.59 5.57 5.75
CA SER A 102 9.65 4.81 5.07
C SER A 102 10.09 5.48 3.77
N THR A 103 9.12 5.96 3.00
CA THR A 103 9.31 6.72 1.75
C THR A 103 10.12 7.99 2.00
N ILE A 104 9.77 8.79 3.01
CA ILE A 104 10.54 9.99 3.40
C ILE A 104 11.95 9.62 3.86
N SER A 105 12.07 8.61 4.74
CA SER A 105 13.37 8.17 5.26
C SER A 105 14.31 7.67 4.16
N TRP A 106 13.77 7.15 3.06
CA TRP A 106 14.53 6.77 1.88
C TRP A 106 14.84 7.97 0.97
N GLY A 107 13.85 8.82 0.66
CA GLY A 107 14.01 9.91 -0.31
C GLY A 107 14.99 11.01 0.13
N VAL A 108 15.05 11.32 1.43
CA VAL A 108 15.95 12.36 1.97
C VAL A 108 17.43 12.09 1.67
N PRO A 109 18.02 10.94 2.05
CA PRO A 109 19.43 10.65 1.76
C PRO A 109 19.71 10.43 0.27
N HIS A 110 18.71 10.12 -0.56
CA HIS A 110 18.86 9.92 -2.00
C HIS A 110 18.61 11.19 -2.82
N HIS A 111 18.35 12.34 -2.17
CA HIS A 111 18.05 13.61 -2.82
C HIS A 111 16.91 13.51 -3.84
N ASP A 112 15.88 12.73 -3.52
CA ASP A 112 14.68 12.55 -4.35
C ASP A 112 13.52 13.37 -3.76
N PRO A 113 13.31 14.62 -4.22
CA PRO A 113 12.29 15.49 -3.66
C PRO A 113 10.87 15.00 -3.97
N GLU A 114 10.65 14.29 -5.08
CA GLU A 114 9.33 13.77 -5.46
C GLU A 114 8.87 12.68 -4.50
N ILE A 115 9.77 11.77 -4.13
CA ILE A 115 9.50 10.72 -3.15
C ILE A 115 9.24 11.33 -1.77
N VAL A 116 10.05 12.31 -1.36
CA VAL A 116 9.84 13.00 -0.07
C VAL A 116 8.49 13.71 -0.04
N GLU A 117 8.13 14.43 -1.09
CA GLU A 117 6.86 15.16 -1.16
C GLU A 117 5.66 14.20 -1.15
N ARG A 118 5.74 13.08 -1.88
CA ARG A 118 4.69 12.05 -1.86
C ARG A 118 4.44 11.51 -0.45
N GLY A 119 5.51 11.21 0.29
CA GLY A 119 5.39 10.74 1.67
C GLY A 119 4.78 11.81 2.59
N ARG A 120 5.20 13.08 2.46
CA ARG A 120 4.64 14.19 3.25
C ARG A 120 3.16 14.42 2.95
N ALA A 121 2.78 14.42 1.66
CA ALA A 121 1.39 14.56 1.24
C ALA A 121 0.50 13.44 1.80
N THR A 122 1.02 12.21 1.86
CA THR A 122 0.31 11.07 2.45
C THR A 122 0.10 11.27 3.96
N LEU A 123 1.13 11.64 4.72
CA LEU A 123 0.99 11.91 6.15
C LEU A 123 -0.01 13.03 6.43
N ALA A 124 0.10 14.16 5.70
CA ALA A 124 -0.81 15.29 5.86
C ALA A 124 -2.27 14.90 5.56
N ARG A 125 -2.51 14.03 4.57
CA ARG A 125 -3.85 13.49 4.27
C ARG A 125 -4.40 12.65 5.43
N LEU A 126 -3.58 11.74 5.96
CA LEU A 126 -3.96 10.87 7.08
C LEU A 126 -4.23 11.66 8.36
N GLU A 127 -3.47 12.73 8.63
CA GLU A 127 -3.69 13.62 9.78
C GLU A 127 -5.05 14.33 9.74
N ARG A 128 -5.54 14.70 8.55
CA ARG A 128 -6.87 15.30 8.36
C ARG A 128 -8.01 14.27 8.45
N GLY A 129 -7.69 12.98 8.41
CA GLY A 129 -8.68 11.91 8.35
C GLY A 129 -9.33 11.74 6.99
N ASP A 130 -8.75 12.33 5.93
CA ASP A 130 -9.23 12.19 4.56
C ASP A 130 -9.07 10.73 4.11
N PRO A 131 -10.09 10.13 3.48
CA PRO A 131 -9.95 8.81 2.89
C PRO A 131 -8.90 8.82 1.78
N GLY A 132 -8.17 7.70 1.68
CA GLY A 132 -7.31 7.38 0.54
C GLY A 132 -8.11 6.84 -0.63
#